data_AF-A0A354XHS2-F1
#
_entry.id   AF-A0A354XHS2-F1
#
_cell.length_a   1.000
_cell.length_b   1.000
_cell.length_c   1.000
_cell.angle_alpha   90.00
_cell.angle_beta   90.00
_cell.angle_gamma   90.00
#
_symmetry.space_group_name_H-M   'P 1'
#
loop_
_entity.id
_entity.type
_entity.pdbx_description
1 polymer ?
#
loop_
_entity_poly.entity_id
_entity_poly.type
_entity_poly.pdbx_seq_one_letter_code
_entity_poly.pdbx_strand_id
1 'polypeptide(L)'
;ENPIFWIESGGLYEVSPHLTFTGHGWFTTAMMANQDFYEGLSDEDKELVQEASNAAYDHTIEHIKGLADEALAKIQEASDEVTVTRLNEEQIQAFRERAPQVEEAFLEMTGDRGEELLQQFKADLEAVNSDS
;
A
#
# COMPACT_ATOMS: atom_id res chain seq x y z
N GLU A 1 -2.76 7.82 -2.46
CA GLU A 1 -3.52 7.57 -3.71
C GLU A 1 -4.38 6.33 -3.51
N ASN A 2 -5.55 6.23 -4.16
CA ASN A 2 -6.34 5.01 -4.10
C ASN A 2 -5.79 3.96 -5.07
N PRO A 3 -5.80 2.66 -4.70
CA PRO A 3 -5.42 1.60 -5.63
C PRO A 3 -6.45 1.45 -6.76
N ILE A 4 -6.02 0.90 -7.90
CA ILE A 4 -6.86 0.79 -9.11
C ILE A 4 -8.16 0.00 -8.85
N PHE A 5 -8.12 -1.06 -8.04
CA PHE A 5 -9.32 -1.84 -7.71
C PHE A 5 -10.40 -1.00 -6.99
N TRP A 6 -9.99 0.01 -6.21
CA TRP A 6 -10.93 0.92 -5.56
C TRP A 6 -11.48 1.96 -6.55
N ILE A 7 -10.65 2.42 -7.49
CA ILE A 7 -11.08 3.34 -8.56
C ILE A 7 -12.14 2.66 -9.44
N GLU A 8 -11.94 1.38 -9.78
CA GLU A 8 -12.88 0.57 -10.55
C GLU A 8 -14.19 0.35 -9.78
N SER A 9 -14.12 -0.31 -8.62
CA SER A 9 -15.32 -0.67 -7.84
C SER A 9 -16.13 0.54 -7.36
N GLY A 10 -15.47 1.67 -7.10
CA GLY A 10 -16.10 2.92 -6.69
C GLY A 10 -16.62 3.79 -7.85
N GLY A 11 -16.40 3.41 -9.11
CA GLY A 11 -16.80 4.21 -10.27
C GLY A 11 -16.05 5.55 -10.39
N LEU A 12 -14.90 5.71 -9.72
CA LEU A 12 -14.20 7.00 -9.67
C LEU A 12 -13.67 7.43 -11.04
N TYR A 13 -13.44 6.48 -11.94
CA TYR A 13 -13.02 6.76 -13.31
C TYR A 13 -14.06 7.53 -14.14
N GLU A 14 -15.34 7.48 -13.75
CA GLU A 14 -16.43 8.21 -14.43
C GLU A 14 -16.34 9.73 -14.23
N VAL A 15 -15.74 10.15 -13.11
CA VAL A 15 -15.64 11.57 -12.72
C VAL A 15 -14.19 12.06 -12.63
N SER A 16 -13.22 11.16 -12.75
CA SER A 16 -11.77 11.44 -12.71
C SER A 16 -11.02 10.50 -13.67
N PRO A 17 -11.09 10.73 -15.00
CA PRO A 17 -10.70 9.74 -16.02
C PRO A 17 -9.20 9.71 -16.34
N HIS A 18 -8.38 10.62 -15.80
CA HIS A 18 -6.94 10.68 -16.12
C HIS A 18 -6.10 9.97 -15.06
N LEU A 19 -5.77 8.71 -15.31
CA LEU A 19 -4.96 7.88 -14.44
C LEU A 19 -3.47 8.10 -14.71
N THR A 20 -2.70 8.48 -13.69
CA THR A 20 -1.24 8.64 -13.78
C THR A 20 -0.53 7.71 -12.80
N PHE A 21 0.16 6.69 -13.32
CA PHE A 21 0.99 5.79 -12.53
C PHE A 21 2.34 6.47 -12.24
N THR A 22 2.47 6.97 -11.01
CA THR A 22 3.62 7.76 -10.56
C THR A 22 4.71 6.92 -9.87
N GLY A 23 4.37 5.71 -9.40
CA GLY A 23 5.32 4.82 -8.72
C GLY A 23 5.76 5.30 -7.33
N HIS A 24 5.05 6.26 -6.71
CA HIS A 24 5.49 6.91 -5.47
C HIS A 24 5.17 6.13 -4.18
N GLY A 25 4.38 5.05 -4.25
CA GLY A 25 4.00 4.30 -3.06
C GLY A 25 2.95 3.23 -3.29
N TRP A 26 2.55 2.61 -2.17
CA TRP A 26 1.55 1.56 -2.10
C TRP A 26 0.45 1.94 -1.11
N PHE A 27 -0.78 1.51 -1.37
CA PHE A 27 -1.84 1.57 -0.36
C PHE A 27 -1.73 0.35 0.56
N THR A 28 -1.43 0.58 1.83
CA THR A 28 -1.36 -0.46 2.86
C THR A 28 -2.50 -0.28 3.87
N THR A 29 -2.86 -1.35 4.58
CA THR A 29 -3.85 -1.31 5.65
C THR A 29 -3.40 -2.20 6.82
N ALA A 30 -4.01 -2.02 7.98
CA ALA A 30 -3.76 -2.82 9.17
C ALA A 30 -5.08 -3.26 9.80
N MET A 31 -5.09 -4.48 10.35
CA MET A 31 -6.19 -5.02 11.14
C MET A 31 -5.70 -5.17 12.59
N MET A 32 -6.55 -4.80 13.54
CA MET A 32 -6.23 -4.88 14.97
C MET A 32 -7.47 -5.18 15.79
N ALA A 33 -7.26 -5.81 16.95
CA ALA A 33 -8.29 -6.01 17.97
C ALA A 33 -8.18 -4.96 19.08
N ASN A 34 -9.29 -4.68 19.76
CA ASN A 34 -9.22 -3.96 21.04
C ASN A 34 -8.33 -4.73 22.03
N GLN A 35 -7.42 -4.01 22.69
CA GLN A 35 -6.39 -4.64 23.52
C GLN A 35 -6.98 -5.35 24.75
N ASP A 36 -7.87 -4.71 25.51
CA ASP A 36 -8.50 -5.32 26.68
C ASP A 36 -9.28 -6.58 26.33
N PHE A 37 -10.00 -6.56 25.20
CA PHE A 37 -10.68 -7.73 24.65
C PHE A 37 -9.68 -8.85 24.35
N TYR A 38 -8.63 -8.55 23.60
CA TYR A 38 -7.66 -9.57 23.17
C TYR A 38 -6.87 -10.13 24.36
N GLU A 39 -6.45 -9.30 25.31
CA GLU A 39 -5.74 -9.73 26.51
C GLU A 39 -6.61 -10.57 27.44
N GLY A 40 -7.92 -10.32 27.47
CA GLY A 40 -8.91 -11.09 28.23
C GLY A 40 -9.25 -12.46 27.66
N LEU A 41 -8.82 -12.77 26.43
CA LEU A 41 -8.96 -14.10 25.84
C LEU A 41 -8.07 -15.14 26.52
N SER A 42 -8.49 -16.41 26.46
CA SER A 42 -7.64 -17.54 26.82
C SER A 42 -6.44 -17.65 25.87
N ASP A 43 -5.39 -18.38 26.27
CA ASP A 43 -4.22 -18.58 25.39
C ASP A 43 -4.61 -19.32 24.09
N GLU A 44 -5.54 -20.27 24.18
CA GLU A 44 -6.10 -21.00 23.02
C GLU A 44 -6.86 -20.05 22.07
N ASP A 45 -7.68 -19.15 22.61
CA ASP A 45 -8.43 -18.18 21.79
C ASP A 45 -7.51 -17.10 21.18
N LYS A 46 -6.42 -16.71 21.88
CA LYS A 46 -5.40 -15.83 21.30
C LYS A 46 -4.71 -16.49 20.12
N GLU A 47 -4.31 -17.75 20.28
CA GLU A 47 -3.71 -18.54 19.19
C GLU A 47 -4.68 -18.65 18.00
N LEU A 48 -5.96 -18.95 18.25
CA LEU A 48 -6.99 -18.99 17.22
C LEU A 48 -7.11 -17.67 16.44
N VAL A 49 -7.10 -16.53 17.13
CA VAL A 49 -7.17 -15.21 16.48
C VAL A 49 -5.92 -14.96 15.62
N GLN A 50 -4.74 -15.37 16.07
CA GLN A 50 -3.51 -15.25 15.29
C GLN A 50 -3.53 -16.15 14.05
N GLU A 51 -3.96 -17.41 14.19
CA GLU A 51 -4.11 -18.33 13.06
C GLU A 51 -5.13 -17.83 12.03
N ALA A 52 -6.27 -17.33 12.49
CA ALA A 52 -7.28 -16.71 11.62
C ALA A 52 -6.73 -15.49 10.89
N SER A 53 -5.91 -14.67 11.56
CA SER A 53 -5.26 -13.49 10.96
C SER A 53 -4.25 -13.89 9.89
N ASN A 54 -3.45 -14.93 10.13
CA ASN A 54 -2.50 -15.46 9.16
C ASN A 54 -3.22 -16.07 7.93
N ALA A 55 -4.27 -16.85 8.15
CA ALA A 55 -5.06 -17.42 7.06
C ALA A 55 -5.73 -16.33 6.19
N ALA A 56 -6.24 -15.27 6.82
CA ALA A 56 -6.81 -14.13 6.12
C ALA A 56 -5.75 -13.36 5.32
N TYR A 57 -4.54 -13.19 5.88
CA TYR A 57 -3.42 -12.57 5.18
C TYR A 57 -3.04 -13.37 3.92
N ASP A 58 -2.81 -14.68 4.05
CA ASP A 58 -2.42 -15.55 2.93
C ASP A 58 -3.48 -15.53 1.81
N HIS A 59 -4.75 -15.62 2.19
CA HIS A 59 -5.85 -15.53 1.23
C HIS A 59 -5.89 -14.17 0.52
N THR A 60 -5.67 -13.08 1.26
CA THR A 60 -5.68 -11.72 0.71
C THR A 60 -4.51 -11.50 -0.25
N ILE A 61 -3.30 -11.95 0.12
CA ILE A 61 -2.12 -11.86 -0.75
C ILE A 61 -2.35 -12.61 -2.07
N GLU A 62 -2.97 -13.78 -2.03
CA GLU A 62 -3.33 -14.49 -3.26
C GLU A 62 -4.38 -13.74 -4.08
N HIS A 63 -5.40 -13.19 -3.43
CA HIS A 63 -6.47 -12.46 -4.11
C HIS A 63 -5.99 -11.19 -4.83
N ILE A 64 -5.06 -10.43 -4.23
CA ILE A 64 -4.61 -9.17 -4.82
C ILE A 64 -3.61 -9.36 -5.97
N LYS A 65 -3.09 -10.57 -6.19
CA LYS A 65 -2.21 -10.86 -7.34
C LYS A 65 -2.99 -10.67 -8.65
N GLY A 66 -2.52 -9.74 -9.48
CA GLY A 66 -3.16 -9.42 -10.77
C GLY A 66 -4.43 -8.57 -10.65
N LEU A 67 -4.94 -8.29 -9.45
CA LEU A 67 -6.17 -7.54 -9.24
C LEU A 67 -6.10 -6.11 -9.83
N ALA A 68 -4.94 -5.46 -9.73
CA ALA A 68 -4.75 -4.13 -10.30
C ALA A 68 -4.84 -4.12 -11.84
N ASP A 69 -4.32 -5.16 -12.50
CA ASP A 69 -4.36 -5.29 -13.96
C ASP A 69 -5.77 -5.64 -14.44
N GLU A 70 -6.47 -6.54 -13.74
CA GLU A 70 -7.87 -6.88 -13.99
C GLU A 70 -8.76 -5.63 -13.86
N ALA A 71 -8.60 -4.88 -12.77
CA ALA A 71 -9.37 -3.66 -12.54
C ALA A 71 -9.08 -2.57 -13.58
N LEU A 72 -7.82 -2.41 -14.00
CA LEU A 72 -7.48 -1.47 -15.08
C LEU A 72 -8.16 -1.86 -16.39
N ALA A 73 -8.14 -3.14 -16.75
CA ALA A 73 -8.79 -3.64 -17.96
C ALA A 73 -10.30 -3.36 -17.95
N LYS A 74 -10.96 -3.60 -16.80
CA LYS A 74 -12.39 -3.29 -16.60
C LYS A 74 -12.68 -1.80 -16.79
N ILE A 75 -11.86 -0.92 -16.23
CA ILE A 75 -12.03 0.54 -16.40
C ILE A 75 -11.92 0.93 -17.89
N GLN A 76 -10.90 0.40 -18.59
CA GLN A 76 -10.67 0.74 -20.00
C GLN A 76 -11.75 0.17 -20.93
N GLU A 77 -12.37 -0.96 -20.57
CA GLU A 77 -13.54 -1.49 -21.28
C GLU A 77 -14.80 -0.66 -21.00
N ALA A 78 -14.95 -0.15 -19.79
CA ALA A 78 -16.15 0.58 -19.36
C ALA A 78 -16.20 2.04 -19.85
N SER A 79 -15.06 2.67 -20.14
CA SER A 79 -15.01 4.09 -20.54
C SER A 79 -13.92 4.40 -21.55
N ASP A 80 -14.34 4.86 -22.73
CA ASP A 80 -13.44 5.39 -23.78
C ASP A 80 -12.77 6.73 -23.40
N GLU A 81 -13.27 7.41 -22.36
CA GLU A 81 -12.73 8.70 -21.89
C GLU A 81 -11.51 8.53 -20.99
N VAL A 82 -11.27 7.33 -20.45
CA VAL A 82 -10.16 7.08 -19.53
C VAL A 82 -8.83 7.07 -20.27
N THR A 83 -7.88 7.84 -19.75
CA THR A 83 -6.50 7.86 -20.25
C THR A 83 -5.56 7.29 -19.19
N VAL A 84 -4.61 6.45 -19.63
CA VAL A 84 -3.58 5.88 -18.76
C VAL A 84 -2.22 6.47 -19.12
N THR A 85 -1.62 7.19 -18.16
CA THR A 85 -0.25 7.70 -18.25
C THR A 85 0.64 6.92 -17.30
N ARG A 86 1.76 6.39 -17.79
CA ARG A 86 2.79 5.76 -16.95
C ARG A 86 4.05 6.62 -17.02
N LEU A 87 4.52 7.12 -15.88
CA LEU A 87 5.70 7.97 -15.86
C LEU A 87 6.95 7.19 -16.25
N ASN A 88 7.82 7.82 -17.03
CA ASN A 88 9.16 7.30 -17.30
C ASN A 88 10.13 7.66 -16.16
N GLU A 89 11.36 7.15 -16.18
CA GLU A 89 12.31 7.35 -15.08
C GLU A 89 12.67 8.83 -14.85
N GLU A 90 12.80 9.64 -15.90
CA GLU A 90 13.09 11.08 -15.76
C GLU A 90 11.94 11.80 -15.04
N GLN A 91 10.70 11.47 -15.42
CA GLN A 91 9.51 12.01 -14.76
C GLN A 91 9.42 11.53 -13.31
N ILE A 92 9.65 10.24 -13.04
CA ILE A 92 9.69 9.68 -11.68
C ILE A 92 10.75 10.38 -10.83
N GLN A 93 11.94 10.60 -11.39
CA GLN A 93 13.04 11.25 -10.69
C GLN A 93 12.66 12.68 -10.27
N ALA A 94 11.96 13.44 -11.11
CA ALA A 94 11.48 14.78 -10.76
C ALA A 94 10.51 14.77 -9.55
N PHE A 95 9.73 13.71 -9.35
CA PHE A 95 8.93 13.51 -8.13
C PHE A 95 9.80 13.05 -6.96
N ARG A 96 10.72 12.10 -7.18
CA ARG A 96 11.61 11.54 -6.15
C ARG A 96 12.51 12.61 -5.51
N GLU A 97 12.96 13.60 -6.27
CA GLU A 97 13.71 14.76 -5.77
C GLU A 97 12.94 15.57 -4.70
N ARG A 98 11.62 15.42 -4.63
CA ARG A 98 10.77 16.08 -3.62
C ARG A 98 10.52 15.20 -2.40
N ALA A 99 10.99 13.96 -2.37
CA ALA A 99 10.81 13.06 -1.23
C ALA A 99 11.63 13.44 0.02
N PRO A 100 12.89 13.93 -0.07
CA PRO A 100 13.71 14.18 1.12
C PRO A 100 13.07 15.14 2.14
N GLN A 101 12.38 16.18 1.68
CA GLN A 101 11.69 17.12 2.58
C GLN A 101 10.52 16.47 3.35
N VAL A 102 9.92 15.40 2.80
CA VAL A 102 8.84 14.66 3.48
C VAL A 102 9.44 13.72 4.54
N GLU A 103 10.58 13.12 4.25
CA GLU A 103 11.34 12.33 5.22
C GLU A 103 11.80 13.20 6.40
N GLU A 104 12.32 14.41 6.13
CA GLU A 104 12.68 15.39 7.16
C GLU A 104 11.48 15.77 8.03
N ALA A 105 10.35 16.13 7.41
CA ALA A 105 9.12 16.43 8.13
C ALA A 105 8.62 15.26 8.98
N PHE A 106 8.74 14.02 8.50
CA PHE A 106 8.44 12.83 9.29
C PHE A 106 9.33 12.76 10.54
N LEU A 107 10.65 12.91 10.39
CA LEU A 107 11.59 12.88 11.50
C LEU A 107 11.32 14.00 12.52
N GLU A 108 11.02 15.22 12.07
CA GLU A 108 10.62 16.32 12.95
C GLU A 108 9.37 16.00 13.77
N MET A 109 8.39 15.30 13.16
CA MET A 109 7.15 14.93 13.83
C MET A 109 7.31 13.78 14.83
N THR A 110 8.27 12.87 14.60
CA THR A 110 8.37 11.60 15.34
C THR A 110 9.57 11.51 16.28
N GLY A 111 10.57 12.37 16.11
CA GLY A 111 11.83 12.36 16.88
C GLY A 111 12.57 11.03 16.80
N ASP A 112 13.37 10.75 17.83
CA ASP A 112 14.28 9.59 17.92
C ASP A 112 13.58 8.25 17.59
N ARG A 113 12.35 8.04 18.08
CA ARG A 113 11.61 6.79 17.82
C ARG A 113 11.26 6.60 16.35
N GLY A 114 10.93 7.68 15.64
CA GLY A 114 10.67 7.58 14.21
C GLY A 114 11.94 7.46 13.39
N GLU A 115 13.05 8.04 13.86
CA GLU A 115 14.36 7.81 13.27
C GLU A 115 14.74 6.33 13.34
N GLU A 116 14.63 5.70 14.51
CA GLU A 116 14.87 4.26 14.69
C GLU A 116 13.97 3.41 13.77
N LEU A 117 12.67 3.74 13.71
CA LEU A 117 11.73 3.04 12.83
C LEU A 117 12.10 3.19 11.35
N LEU A 118 12.46 4.40 10.91
CA LEU A 118 12.81 4.68 9.53
C LEU A 118 14.11 3.97 9.13
N GLN A 119 15.11 3.96 10.02
CA GLN A 119 16.36 3.24 9.80
C GLN A 119 16.11 1.74 9.64
N GLN A 120 15.29 1.14 10.51
CA GLN A 120 14.92 -0.28 10.38
C GLN A 120 14.15 -0.53 9.08
N PHE A 121 13.19 0.32 8.73
CA PHE A 121 12.43 0.18 7.49
C PHE A 121 13.33 0.24 6.24
N LYS A 122 14.33 1.13 6.22
CA LYS A 122 15.32 1.19 5.14
C LYS A 122 16.19 -0.07 5.08
N ALA A 123 16.62 -0.58 6.23
CA ALA A 123 17.39 -1.84 6.30
C ALA A 123 16.57 -3.03 5.79
N ASP A 124 15.28 -3.11 6.14
CA ASP A 124 14.37 -4.16 5.67
C ASP A 124 14.21 -4.10 4.13
N LEU A 125 14.08 -2.90 3.55
CA LEU A 125 14.03 -2.70 2.10
C LEU A 125 15.35 -3.10 1.42
N GLU A 126 16.50 -2.77 2.01
CA GLU A 126 17.81 -3.15 1.45
C GLU A 126 17.98 -4.67 1.41
N ALA A 127 17.59 -5.37 2.48
CA ALA A 127 17.70 -6.83 2.56
C ALA A 127 16.95 -7.56 1.45
N VAL A 128 15.71 -7.14 1.15
CA VAL A 128 14.90 -7.78 0.09
C VAL A 128 15.31 -7.38 -1.32
N ASN A 129 15.91 -6.18 -1.49
CA ASN A 129 16.46 -5.75 -2.78
C ASN A 129 17.79 -6.43 -3.12
N SER A 130 18.60 -6.81 -2.12
CA SER A 130 19.85 -7.55 -2.35
C SER A 130 19.66 -9.01 -2.75
N ASP A 131 18.47 -9.57 -2.53
CA ASP A 131 18.10 -10.94 -2.88
C ASP A 131 17.48 -11.07 -4.29
N SER A 132 17.37 -9.95 -5.03
CA SER A 132 16.80 -9.85 -6.39
C SER A 132 17.88 -9.55 -7.44
#